data_AF-A0AAW9EBB1-F1
#
_entry.id   AF-A0AAW9EBB1-F1
#
_cell.length_a   1.000
_cell.length_b   1.000
_cell.length_c   1.000
_cell.angle_alpha   90.00
_cell.angle_beta   90.00
_cell.angle_gamma   90.00
#
_symmetry.space_group_name_H-M   'P 1'
#
loop_
_entity.id
_entity.type
_entity.pdbx_description
1 polymer ?
#
loop_
_entity_poly.entity_id
_entity_poly.type
_entity_poly.pdbx_seq_one_letter_code
_entity_poly.pdbx_strand_id
1 'polypeptide(L)'
;SFGAQTLVKDIITGIFIQFENGMNTGDLVTIGPLTGTVERMSIRSVGVRQDTGAYHIIPWSSITTFANFVRGIGSVVANYDVDRHEDLDKA
;
A
#
# COMPACT_ATOMS: atom_id res chain seq x y z
N SER A 1 10.43 -26.70 16.42
CA SER A 1 10.69 -25.81 15.27
C SER A 1 9.63 -24.71 15.12
N PHE A 2 9.23 -24.05 16.22
CA PHE A 2 8.16 -23.03 16.18
C PHE A 2 8.66 -21.63 15.77
N GLY A 3 9.96 -21.34 15.93
CA GLY A 3 10.53 -20.01 15.64
C GLY A 3 10.80 -19.71 14.16
N ALA A 4 10.99 -20.74 13.33
CA ALA A 4 11.28 -20.56 11.90
C ALA A 4 10.02 -20.46 11.03
N GLN A 5 8.85 -20.81 11.55
CA GLN A 5 7.60 -20.85 10.77
C GLN A 5 7.22 -19.46 10.23
N THR A 6 7.40 -18.41 11.03
CA THR A 6 7.12 -17.03 10.60
C THR A 6 8.08 -16.57 9.51
N LEU A 7 9.36 -16.93 9.62
CA LEU A 7 10.36 -16.61 8.59
C LEU A 7 10.04 -17.29 7.26
N VAL A 8 9.67 -18.58 7.30
CA VAL A 8 9.29 -19.32 6.08
C VAL A 8 8.03 -18.72 5.47
N LYS A 9 7.03 -18.36 6.30
CA LYS A 9 5.82 -17.68 5.85
C LYS A 9 6.15 -16.34 5.19
N ASP A 10 7.00 -15.53 5.80
CA ASP A 10 7.42 -14.24 5.23
C ASP A 10 8.05 -14.42 3.85
N ILE A 11 8.98 -15.37 3.70
CA ILE A 11 9.68 -15.59 2.42
C ILE A 11 8.70 -16.04 1.34
N ILE A 12 7.84 -17.02 1.63
CA ILE A 12 6.87 -17.54 0.67
C ILE A 12 5.88 -16.44 0.26
N THR A 13 5.33 -15.69 1.22
CA THR A 13 4.40 -14.59 0.94
C THR A 13 5.06 -13.50 0.11
N GLY A 14 6.29 -13.08 0.46
CA GLY A 14 7.04 -12.09 -0.30
C GLY A 14 7.32 -12.53 -1.73
N ILE A 15 7.69 -13.80 -1.94
CA ILE A 15 7.91 -14.38 -3.26
C ILE A 15 6.64 -14.32 -4.12
N PHE A 16 5.49 -14.72 -3.60
CA PHE A 16 4.22 -14.65 -4.35
C PHE A 16 3.83 -13.22 -4.74
N ILE A 17 3.96 -12.26 -3.81
CA ILE A 17 3.70 -10.84 -4.09
C ILE A 17 4.60 -10.33 -5.23
N GLN A 18 5.88 -10.74 -5.25
CA GLN A 18 6.80 -10.37 -6.34
C GLN A 18 6.48 -11.09 -7.65
N PHE A 19 6.11 -12.37 -7.62
CA PHE A 19 5.71 -13.12 -8.81
C PHE A 19 4.48 -12.52 -9.51
N GLU A 20 3.55 -11.97 -8.74
CA GLU A 20 2.37 -11.26 -9.27
C GLU A 20 2.68 -9.82 -9.72
N ASN A 21 3.93 -9.37 -9.59
CA ASN A 21 4.34 -7.98 -9.80
C ASN A 21 3.47 -7.00 -8.99
N GLY A 22 3.07 -7.41 -7.78
CA GLY A 22 2.13 -6.66 -6.95
C GLY A 22 2.73 -5.39 -6.35
N MET A 23 4.04 -5.38 -6.10
CA MET A 23 4.71 -4.27 -5.42
C MET A 23 6.17 -4.13 -5.88
N ASN A 24 6.56 -2.92 -6.28
CA ASN A 24 7.93 -2.58 -6.66
C ASN A 24 8.48 -1.43 -5.81
N THR A 25 9.81 -1.28 -5.81
CA THR A 25 10.46 -0.12 -5.21
C THR A 25 10.04 1.15 -5.96
N GLY A 26 9.65 2.18 -5.22
CA GLY A 26 9.10 3.43 -5.77
C GLY A 26 7.57 3.45 -5.88
N ASP A 27 6.89 2.32 -5.75
CA ASP A 27 5.43 2.28 -5.79
C ASP A 27 4.83 2.98 -4.55
N LEU A 28 3.77 3.77 -4.76
CA LEU A 28 2.91 4.26 -3.69
C LEU A 28 1.92 3.15 -3.34
N VAL A 29 1.90 2.73 -2.08
CA VAL A 29 1.08 1.61 -1.60
C VAL A 29 0.35 1.96 -0.31
N THR A 30 -0.81 1.33 -0.12
CA THR A 30 -1.50 1.28 1.18
C THR A 30 -1.49 -0.15 1.70
N ILE A 31 -0.97 -0.34 2.91
CA ILE A 31 -0.91 -1.63 3.61
C ILE A 31 -1.64 -1.45 4.94
N GLY A 32 -2.85 -2.01 5.05
CA GLY A 32 -3.73 -1.76 6.19
C GLY A 32 -4.00 -0.25 6.38
N PRO A 33 -3.71 0.35 7.56
CA PRO A 33 -3.91 1.78 7.80
C PRO A 33 -2.73 2.65 7.32
N LEU A 34 -1.63 2.06 6.84
CA LEU A 34 -0.44 2.80 6.42
C LEU A 34 -0.49 3.08 4.93
N THR A 35 -0.27 4.33 4.52
CA THR A 35 -0.01 4.71 3.13
C THR A 35 1.39 5.31 3.01
N GLY A 36 2.14 4.92 1.99
CA GLY A 36 3.49 5.43 1.77
C GLY A 36 4.19 4.85 0.55
N THR A 37 5.41 5.32 0.30
CA THR A 37 6.23 4.86 -0.83
C THR A 37 7.12 3.70 -0.42
N VAL A 38 7.19 2.66 -1.24
CA VAL A 38 8.11 1.54 -1.03
C VAL A 38 9.54 2.00 -1.30
N GLU A 39 10.37 2.05 -0.25
CA GLU A 39 11.78 2.45 -0.39
C GLU A 39 12.73 1.26 -0.59
N ARG A 40 12.42 0.11 0.03
CA ARG A 40 13.23 -1.10 -0.16
C ARG A 40 12.42 -2.36 0.10
N MET A 41 12.85 -3.45 -0.52
CA MET A 41 12.32 -4.78 -0.25
C MET A 41 13.45 -5.70 0.18
N SER A 42 13.15 -6.56 1.14
CA SER A 42 14.05 -7.62 1.61
C SER A 42 13.33 -8.95 1.53
N ILE A 43 14.06 -10.04 1.72
CA ILE A 43 13.48 -11.40 1.71
C ILE A 43 12.36 -11.61 2.74
N ARG A 44 12.32 -10.83 3.83
CA ARG A 44 11.38 -11.02 4.95
C ARG A 44 10.40 -9.87 5.18
N SER A 45 10.67 -8.71 4.59
CA SER A 45 9.92 -7.49 4.89
C SER A 45 10.04 -6.44 3.78
N VAL A 46 9.06 -5.53 3.74
CA VAL A 46 9.08 -4.30 2.95
C VAL A 46 9.34 -3.09 3.85
N GLY A 47 10.13 -2.15 3.35
CA GLY A 47 10.33 -0.84 3.94
C GLY A 47 9.47 0.20 3.23
N VAL A 48 8.57 0.85 3.96
CA VAL A 48 7.64 1.88 3.44
C VAL A 48 7.89 3.20 4.14
N ARG A 49 8.09 4.27 3.38
CA ARG A 49 8.20 5.64 3.86
C ARG A 49 6.84 6.30 3.84
N GLN A 50 6.37 6.70 5.02
CA GLN A 50 5.16 7.49 5.16
C GLN A 50 5.42 8.96 4.81
N ASP A 51 4.38 9.68 4.42
CA ASP A 51 4.39 11.13 4.15
C ASP A 51 4.82 11.98 5.36
N THR A 52 4.53 11.52 6.58
CA THR A 52 5.02 12.09 7.85
C THR A 52 6.53 11.94 8.04
N GLY A 53 7.23 11.23 7.15
CA GLY A 53 8.66 10.95 7.22
C GLY A 53 9.00 9.66 7.99
N ALA A 54 8.04 9.00 8.63
CA ALA A 54 8.27 7.75 9.35
C ALA A 54 8.68 6.61 8.41
N TYR A 55 9.62 5.77 8.87
CA TYR A 55 10.06 4.58 8.13
C TYR A 55 9.51 3.31 8.76
N HIS A 56 8.63 2.63 8.03
CA HIS A 56 7.97 1.41 8.51
C HIS A 56 8.62 0.18 7.90
N ILE A 57 8.90 -0.83 8.74
CA ILE A 57 9.37 -2.14 8.29
C ILE A 57 8.25 -3.13 8.55
N ILE A 58 7.67 -3.68 7.49
CA ILE A 58 6.50 -4.55 7.54
C ILE A 58 6.90 -5.96 7.10
N PRO A 59 6.80 -6.98 7.97
CA PRO A 59 7.00 -8.37 7.58
C PRO A 59 5.96 -8.82 6.56
N TRP A 60 6.37 -9.57 5.54
CA TRP A 60 5.47 -10.03 4.47
C TRP A 60 4.25 -10.81 5.00
N SER A 61 4.45 -11.63 6.02
CA SER A 61 3.42 -12.45 6.66
C SER A 61 2.33 -11.66 7.37
N SER A 62 2.54 -10.36 7.62
CA SER A 62 1.56 -9.43 8.19
C SER A 62 0.71 -8.74 7.12
N ILE A 63 1.13 -8.81 5.85
CA ILE A 63 0.40 -8.25 4.72
C ILE A 63 -0.63 -9.29 4.27
N THR A 64 -1.89 -9.05 4.62
CA THR A 64 -3.03 -9.85 4.13
C THR A 64 -3.63 -9.25 2.87
N THR A 65 -3.81 -7.94 2.86
CA THR A 65 -4.28 -7.15 1.72
C THR A 65 -3.48 -5.86 1.61
N PHE A 66 -3.25 -5.40 0.39
CA PHE A 66 -2.63 -4.11 0.11
C PHE A 66 -3.19 -3.52 -1.19
N ALA A 67 -3.10 -2.21 -1.33
CA ALA A 67 -3.42 -1.48 -2.55
C ALA A 67 -2.15 -0.86 -3.13
N ASN A 68 -2.04 -0.85 -4.47
CA ASN A 68 -0.94 -0.21 -5.18
C ASN A 68 -1.52 0.82 -6.16
N PHE A 69 -1.07 2.07 -6.05
CA PHE A 69 -1.59 3.19 -6.85
C PHE A 69 -0.81 3.42 -8.14
N VAL A 70 0.28 2.68 -8.39
CA VAL A 70 1.14 2.81 -9.57
C VAL A 70 0.88 1.65 -10.54
N ARG A 71 -0.40 1.31 -10.74
CA ARG A 71 -0.85 0.23 -11.62
C ARG A 71 -2.02 0.71 -12.48
N GLY A 72 -1.80 0.78 -13.79
CA GLY A 72 -2.84 1.13 -14.76
C GLY A 72 -3.22 2.60 -14.69
N ILE A 73 -4.47 2.87 -14.29
CA ILE A 73 -5.07 4.21 -14.30
C ILE A 73 -5.26 4.75 -12.88
N GLY A 74 -5.19 6.07 -12.74
CA GLY A 74 -5.63 6.79 -11.53
C GLY A 74 -6.96 7.48 -11.80
N SER A 75 -7.91 7.32 -10.89
CA SER A 75 -9.21 8.00 -10.93
C SER A 75 -9.29 9.03 -9.81
N VAL A 76 -9.90 10.18 -10.10
CA VAL A 76 -10.18 11.23 -9.12
C VAL A 76 -11.69 11.40 -9.05
N VAL A 77 -12.22 11.37 -7.83
CA VAL A 77 -13.64 11.64 -7.55
C VAL A 77 -13.68 12.87 -6.65
N ALA A 78 -14.22 13.97 -7.16
CA ALA A 78 -14.42 15.21 -6.43
C ALA A 78 -15.90 15.35 -6.08
N ASN A 79 -16.20 15.52 -4.79
CA ASN A 79 -17.55 15.76 -4.29
C ASN A 79 -17.64 17.21 -3.83
N TYR A 80 -18.68 17.91 -4.26
CA TYR A 80 -18.98 19.28 -3.88
C TYR A 80 -20.37 19.32 -3.24
N ASP A 81 -20.47 19.98 -2.09
CA ASP A 81 -21.75 20.23 -1.44
C ASP A 81 -22.24 21.62 -1.87
N VAL A 82 -23.48 21.69 -2.35
CA VAL A 82 -24.15 22.93 -2.74
C VAL A 82 -25.33 23.16 -1.80
N ASP A 83 -25.51 24.39 -1.30
CA ASP A 83 -26.67 24.73 -0.48
C ASP A 83 -27.94 24.50 -1.31
N ARG A 84 -28.96 23.93 -0.67
CA ARG A 84 -30.25 23.67 -1.29
C ARG A 84 -30.91 24.92 -1.89
N HIS A 85 -30.59 26.11 -1.39
CA HIS A 85 -31.17 27.37 -1.85
C HIS A 85 -30.34 28.07 -2.94
N GLU A 86 -29.17 27.51 -3.31
CA GLU A 86 -28.40 28.00 -4.45
C GLU A 86 -29.03 27.57 -5.78
N ASP A 87 -28.82 28.41 -6.79
CA ASP A 87 -29.21 28.13 -8.16
C ASP A 87 -28.20 27.15 -8.77
N LEU A 88 -28.67 25.96 -9.17
CA LEU A 88 -27.82 24.87 -9.68
C LEU A 88 -27.08 25.23 -10.97
N ASP A 89 -27.57 26.20 -11.75
CA ASP A 89 -26.91 26.67 -12.97
C ASP A 89 -25.81 27.72 -12.68
N LYS A 90 -25.73 28.22 -11.44
CA LYS A 90 -24.67 29.16 -10.98
C LYS A 90 -23.58 28.51 -10.13
N ALA A 91 -23.86 27.33 -9.57
CA ALA A 91 -22.92 26.52 -8.79
C ALA A 91 -22.00 25.68 -9.71
#